data_AF-A0A2S6VC63-F1
#
_entry.id   AF-A0A2S6VC63-F1
#
_cell.length_a   1.000
_cell.length_b   1.000
_cell.length_c   1.000
_cell.angle_alpha   90.00
_cell.angle_beta   90.00
_cell.angle_gamma   90.00
#
_symmetry.space_group_name_H-M   'P 1'
#
loop_
_entity.id
_entity.type
_entity.pdbx_description
1 polymer ?
#
loop_
_entity_poly.entity_id
_entity_poly.type
_entity_poly.pdbx_seq_one_letter_code
_entity_poly.pdbx_strand_id
1 'polypeptide(L)'
;MIADYPVIGSNIVEAVRYVEPKQSDDKGLVWINKKQYFKNVPSQVWNYSVGNYQICQKWLKDREGCYLSSKDIRQYQRIITALNEMIELMAGIEAVFQPGSKKEQLFIAAHQ
;
A
#
# COMPACT_ATOMS: atom_id res chain seq x y z
N MET A 1 9.00 6.46 -8.35
CA MET A 1 8.08 5.33 -8.07
C MET A 1 8.79 4.42 -7.09
N ILE A 2 8.12 3.97 -6.03
CA ILE A 2 8.75 3.10 -5.03
C ILE A 2 8.72 1.63 -5.42
N ALA A 3 7.70 1.21 -6.17
CA ALA A 3 7.50 -0.17 -6.59
C ALA A 3 8.10 -0.43 -7.97
N ASP A 4 8.73 -1.59 -8.10
CA ASP A 4 9.37 -2.06 -9.34
C ASP A 4 8.75 -3.38 -9.80
N TYR A 5 8.90 -3.68 -11.09
CA TYR A 5 8.42 -4.92 -11.70
C TYR A 5 9.55 -5.58 -12.50
N PRO A 6 10.44 -6.34 -11.83
CA PRO A 6 11.75 -6.70 -12.38
C PRO A 6 11.74 -7.93 -13.31
N VAL A 7 10.69 -8.77 -13.25
CA VAL A 7 10.66 -10.05 -13.97
C VAL A 7 9.86 -9.92 -15.25
N ILE A 8 10.53 -10.11 -16.39
CA ILE A 8 9.89 -10.23 -17.71
C ILE A 8 9.20 -11.59 -17.84
N GLY A 9 8.03 -11.63 -18.46
CA GLY A 9 7.24 -12.86 -18.59
C GLY A 9 5.90 -12.61 -19.27
N SER A 10 4.91 -13.46 -18.99
CA SER A 10 3.60 -13.43 -19.63
C SER A 10 2.79 -12.18 -19.31
N ASN A 11 3.04 -11.55 -18.16
CA ASN A 11 2.25 -10.44 -17.60
C ASN A 11 0.76 -10.79 -17.43
N ILE A 12 0.42 -12.07 -17.36
CA ILE A 12 -0.95 -12.51 -17.08
C ILE A 12 -1.11 -12.57 -15.56
N VAL A 13 -2.19 -11.96 -15.07
CA VAL A 13 -2.60 -12.09 -13.67
C VAL A 13 -3.28 -13.44 -13.51
N GLU A 14 -2.58 -14.40 -12.93
CA GLU A 14 -3.08 -15.76 -12.67
C GLU A 14 -3.59 -15.90 -11.24
N ALA A 15 -2.89 -15.30 -10.29
CA ALA A 15 -3.22 -15.35 -8.88
C ALA A 15 -2.55 -14.19 -8.15
N VAL A 16 -3.34 -13.46 -7.36
CA VAL A 16 -2.84 -12.32 -6.60
C VAL A 16 -2.45 -12.77 -5.19
N ARG A 17 -1.17 -12.65 -4.85
CA ARG A 17 -0.66 -13.00 -3.52
C ARG A 17 0.34 -11.99 -3.03
N TYR A 18 0.15 -11.50 -1.82
CA TYR A 18 1.15 -10.68 -1.14
C TYR A 18 2.00 -11.53 -0.20
N VAL A 19 3.30 -11.23 -0.17
CA VAL A 19 4.27 -11.84 0.72
C VAL A 19 4.88 -10.72 1.56
N GLU A 20 4.64 -10.77 2.86
CA GLU A 20 5.22 -9.84 3.82
C GLU A 20 6.75 -9.90 3.79
N PRO A 21 7.44 -8.78 4.05
CA PRO A 21 8.89 -8.77 4.15
C PRO A 21 9.36 -9.65 5.31
N LYS A 22 10.50 -10.32 5.14
CA LYS A 22 11.09 -11.18 6.19
C LYS A 22 11.88 -10.39 7.23
N GLN A 23 12.31 -9.18 6.89
CA GLN A 23 13.10 -8.28 7.73
C GLN A 23 12.40 -6.92 7.83
N SER A 24 12.65 -6.17 8.89
CA SER A 24 11.99 -4.87 9.15
C SER A 24 12.23 -3.83 8.06
N ASP A 25 13.42 -3.85 7.46
CA ASP A 25 13.86 -2.84 6.49
C ASP A 25 13.44 -3.20 5.05
N ASP A 26 13.06 -4.46 4.82
CA ASP A 26 12.54 -4.93 3.55
C ASP A 26 11.08 -4.48 3.36
N LYS A 27 10.64 -4.51 2.10
CA LYS A 27 9.25 -4.27 1.69
C LYS A 27 8.69 -5.54 1.06
N GLY A 28 7.37 -5.69 1.13
CA GLY A 28 6.71 -6.89 0.63
C GLY A 28 6.67 -7.02 -0.89
N LEU A 29 6.25 -8.20 -1.34
CA LEU A 29 6.13 -8.57 -2.75
C LEU A 29 4.68 -8.86 -3.10
N VAL A 30 4.17 -8.27 -4.17
CA VAL A 30 2.84 -8.59 -4.74
C VAL A 30 3.02 -9.44 -5.97
N TRP A 31 2.77 -10.75 -5.84
CA TRP A 31 2.80 -11.69 -6.95
C TRP A 31 1.51 -11.62 -7.76
N ILE A 32 1.65 -11.67 -9.09
CA ILE A 32 0.51 -11.79 -10.01
C ILE A 32 0.42 -13.17 -10.65
N ASN A 33 1.51 -13.94 -10.61
CA ASN A 33 1.60 -15.33 -11.05
C ASN A 33 2.80 -16.00 -10.36
N LYS A 34 3.19 -17.21 -10.78
CA LYS A 34 4.30 -17.96 -10.15
C LYS A 34 5.69 -17.33 -10.32
N LYS A 35 5.87 -16.41 -11.27
CA LYS A 35 7.18 -15.87 -11.65
C LYS A 35 7.31 -14.37 -11.45
N GLN A 36 6.21 -13.64 -11.65
CA GLN A 36 6.23 -12.18 -11.75
C GLN A 36 5.54 -11.53 -10.57
N TYR A 37 6.14 -10.44 -10.11
CA TYR A 37 5.72 -9.72 -8.93
C TYR A 37 6.13 -8.25 -8.99
N PHE A 38 5.39 -7.42 -8.27
CA PHE A 38 5.81 -6.09 -7.89
C PHE A 38 6.63 -6.19 -6.61
N LYS A 39 7.85 -5.64 -6.61
CA LYS A 39 8.67 -5.50 -5.41
C LYS A 39 8.49 -4.15 -4.77
N ASN A 40 8.98 -4.02 -3.55
CA ASN A 40 8.97 -2.77 -2.79
C ASN A 40 7.57 -2.26 -2.45
N VAL A 41 6.62 -3.17 -2.17
CA VAL A 41 5.26 -2.80 -1.78
C VAL A 41 5.14 -2.89 -0.25
N PRO A 42 5.01 -1.76 0.47
CA PRO A 42 4.84 -1.78 1.92
C PRO A 42 3.52 -2.43 2.33
N SER A 43 3.51 -3.10 3.49
CA SER A 43 2.32 -3.75 4.04
C SER A 43 1.18 -2.76 4.27
N GLN A 44 1.48 -1.55 4.74
CA GLN A 44 0.51 -0.47 4.90
C GLN A 44 -0.17 -0.11 3.58
N VAL A 45 0.55 -0.12 2.46
CA VAL A 45 -0.02 0.16 1.14
C VAL A 45 -0.88 -1.01 0.65
N TRP A 46 -0.40 -2.24 0.83
CA TRP A 46 -1.14 -3.43 0.45
C TRP A 46 -2.47 -3.58 1.21
N ASN A 47 -2.46 -3.25 2.50
CA ASN A 47 -3.61 -3.36 3.38
C ASN A 47 -4.49 -2.10 3.40
N TYR A 48 -4.08 -1.02 2.74
CA TYR A 48 -4.82 0.24 2.72
C TYR A 48 -6.20 0.08 2.04
N SER A 49 -7.25 0.49 2.75
CA SER A 49 -8.63 0.41 2.27
C SER A 49 -9.38 1.73 2.40
N VAL A 50 -10.27 1.99 1.44
CA VAL A 50 -11.27 3.05 1.52
C VAL A 50 -12.64 2.37 1.58
N GLY A 51 -13.28 2.45 2.73
CA GLY A 51 -14.43 1.59 3.05
C GLY A 51 -14.04 0.11 2.95
N ASN A 52 -14.83 -0.67 2.21
CA ASN A 52 -14.61 -2.12 2.02
C ASN A 52 -13.66 -2.45 0.85
N TYR A 53 -13.04 -1.45 0.23
CA TYR A 53 -12.17 -1.65 -0.93
C TYR A 53 -10.70 -1.52 -0.56
N GLN A 54 -9.98 -2.64 -0.54
CA GLN A 54 -8.52 -2.65 -0.51
C GLN A 54 -7.98 -2.32 -1.91
N ILE A 55 -7.47 -1.10 -2.08
CA ILE A 55 -7.25 -0.48 -3.40
C ILE A 55 -6.29 -1.33 -4.25
N CYS A 56 -5.11 -1.65 -3.70
CA CYS A 56 -4.09 -2.42 -4.40
C CYS A 56 -4.54 -3.85 -4.72
N GLN A 57 -5.31 -4.48 -3.83
CA GLN A 57 -5.80 -5.84 -4.03
C GLN A 57 -6.87 -5.90 -5.11
N LYS A 58 -7.85 -5.00 -5.01
CA LYS A 58 -8.97 -4.93 -5.95
C LYS A 58 -8.49 -4.65 -7.38
N TRP A 59 -7.56 -3.71 -7.55
CA TRP A 59 -7.07 -3.36 -8.89
C TRP A 59 -6.51 -4.56 -9.67
N LEU A 60 -5.79 -5.46 -8.98
CA LEU A 60 -5.25 -6.68 -9.57
C LEU A 60 -6.31 -7.78 -9.71
N LYS A 61 -7.17 -7.98 -8.70
CA LYS A 61 -8.26 -8.97 -8.76
C LYS A 61 -9.22 -8.71 -9.92
N ASP A 62 -9.54 -7.44 -10.18
CA ASP A 62 -10.38 -7.04 -11.32
C ASP A 62 -9.72 -7.34 -12.69
N ARG A 63 -8.44 -7.76 -12.71
CA ARG A 63 -7.66 -8.10 -13.90
C ARG A 63 -7.21 -9.56 -13.91
N GLU A 64 -7.74 -10.40 -13.03
CA GLU A 64 -7.45 -11.83 -13.01
C GLU A 64 -7.87 -12.46 -14.35
N GLY A 65 -6.97 -13.26 -14.95
CA GLY A 65 -7.10 -13.80 -16.30
C GLY A 65 -6.70 -12.82 -17.42
N CYS A 66 -6.36 -11.56 -17.12
CA CYS A 66 -5.99 -10.57 -18.13
C CYS A 66 -4.47 -10.34 -18.22
N TYR A 67 -4.04 -9.89 -19.40
CA TYR A 67 -2.68 -9.41 -19.66
C TYR A 67 -2.51 -7.97 -19.18
N LEU A 68 -1.43 -7.68 -18.44
CA LEU A 68 -1.02 -6.34 -18.06
C LEU A 68 -0.08 -5.76 -19.12
N SER A 69 -0.52 -4.71 -19.80
CA SER A 69 0.37 -3.95 -20.69
C SER A 69 1.44 -3.21 -19.89
N SER A 70 2.49 -2.74 -20.57
CA SER A 70 3.49 -1.86 -19.93
C SER A 70 2.87 -0.58 -19.36
N LYS A 71 1.74 -0.11 -19.91
CA LYS A 71 0.98 1.01 -19.35
C LYS A 71 0.28 0.62 -18.06
N ASP A 72 -0.33 -0.56 -18.00
CA ASP A 72 -1.00 -1.08 -16.81
C ASP A 72 -0.01 -1.31 -15.66
N ILE A 73 1.15 -1.91 -15.96
CA ILE A 73 2.24 -2.11 -15.00
C ILE A 73 2.68 -0.76 -14.41
N ARG A 74 2.96 0.23 -15.26
CA ARG A 74 3.33 1.58 -14.81
C ARG A 74 2.21 2.26 -14.02
N GLN A 75 0.95 2.05 -14.41
CA GLN A 75 -0.19 2.60 -13.69
C GLN A 75 -0.28 2.03 -12.28
N TYR A 76 -0.09 0.70 -12.13
CA TYR A 76 -0.11 0.07 -10.81
C TYR A 76 1.04 0.53 -9.93
N GLN A 77 2.27 0.68 -10.47
CA GLN A 77 3.41 1.25 -9.74
C GLN A 77 3.13 2.68 -9.25
N ARG A 78 2.44 3.50 -10.05
CA ARG A 78 2.01 4.85 -9.67
C ARG A 78 0.96 4.83 -8.56
N ILE A 79 -0.01 3.92 -8.62
CA ILE A 79 -1.01 3.74 -7.55
C ILE A 79 -0.31 3.40 -6.23
N ILE A 80 0.63 2.44 -6.24
CA ILE A 80 1.39 2.07 -5.05
C ILE A 80 2.16 3.28 -4.49
N THR A 81 2.81 4.04 -5.37
CA THR A 81 3.60 5.22 -4.97
C THR A 81 2.72 6.31 -4.36
N ALA A 82 1.62 6.66 -5.01
CA ALA A 82 0.70 7.70 -4.53
C ALA A 82 0.03 7.31 -3.20
N LEU A 83 -0.36 6.04 -3.04
CA LEU A 83 -0.91 5.55 -1.77
C LEU A 83 0.11 5.64 -0.65
N ASN A 84 1.37 5.27 -0.90
CA ASN A 84 2.40 5.40 0.11
C ASN A 84 2.60 6.86 0.54
N GLU A 85 2.75 7.77 -0.42
CA GLU A 85 2.89 9.20 -0.14
C GLU A 85 1.72 9.74 0.67
N MET A 86 0.49 9.35 0.32
CA MET A 86 -0.71 9.74 1.05
C MET A 86 -0.70 9.23 2.49
N ILE A 87 -0.33 7.96 2.72
CA ILE A 87 -0.25 7.37 4.06
C ILE A 87 0.79 8.11 4.92
N GLU A 88 1.99 8.35 4.38
CA GLU A 88 3.05 9.07 5.09
C GLU A 88 2.64 10.53 5.40
N LEU A 89 1.95 11.20 4.46
CA LEU A 89 1.43 12.55 4.67
C LEU A 89 0.37 12.59 5.78
N MET A 90 -0.56 11.64 5.79
CA MET A 90 -1.58 11.54 6.85
C MET A 90 -0.93 11.29 8.22
N ALA A 91 0.03 10.37 8.30
CA ALA A 91 0.76 10.09 9.54
C ALA A 91 1.55 11.33 10.03
N GLY A 92 2.16 12.08 9.11
CA GLY A 92 2.85 13.33 9.44
C GLY A 92 1.90 14.41 9.97
N ILE A 93 0.70 14.53 9.39
CA ILE A 93 -0.34 15.43 9.89
C ILE A 93 -0.77 15.01 11.30
N GLU A 94 -1.08 13.74 11.53
CA GLU A 94 -1.46 13.21 12.84
C GLU A 94 -0.39 13.47 13.91
N ALA A 95 0.89 13.34 13.56
CA ALA A 95 2.00 13.65 14.47
C ALA A 95 2.05 15.14 14.88
N VAL A 96 1.71 16.06 13.99
CA VAL A 96 1.62 17.50 14.33
C VAL A 96 0.39 17.80 15.19
N PHE A 97 -0.73 17.15 14.91
CA PHE A 97 -1.99 17.29 15.67
C PHE A 97 -2.03 16.51 16.98
N GLN A 98 -0.94 15.85 17.37
CA GLN A 98 -0.71 15.43 18.75
C GLN A 98 0.18 16.43 19.53
N PRO A 99 -0.30 17.63 19.89
CA PRO A 99 -0.04 18.11 21.23
C PRO A 99 -0.94 17.28 22.15
N GLY A 100 -0.36 16.66 23.19
CA GLY A 100 -1.15 15.91 24.16
C GLY A 100 -2.44 16.65 24.55
N SER A 101 -3.47 15.87 24.82
CA SER A 101 -4.74 16.27 25.44
C SER A 101 -4.55 16.90 26.83
N LYS A 102 -3.50 17.70 27.05
CA LYS A 102 -3.31 18.57 28.21
C LYS A 102 -4.44 19.57 28.34
N LYS A 103 -5.02 20.09 27.26
CA LYS A 103 -6.16 21.03 27.37
C LYS A 103 -7.43 20.34 27.86
N GLU A 104 -7.73 19.12 27.39
CA GLU A 104 -8.89 18.36 27.85
C GLU A 104 -8.68 17.75 29.24
N GLN A 105 -7.48 17.24 29.53
CA GLN A 105 -7.12 16.74 30.86
C GLN A 105 -7.03 17.87 31.91
N LEU A 106 -6.54 19.08 31.59
CA LEU A 106 -6.63 20.23 32.50
C LEU A 106 -8.08 20.66 32.71
N PHE A 107 -8.91 20.65 31.66
CA PHE A 107 -10.30 21.07 31.78
C PHE A 107 -11.10 20.12 32.67
N ILE A 108 -10.85 18.80 32.56
CA ILE A 108 -11.45 17.78 33.43
C ILE A 108 -10.90 17.90 34.86
N ALA A 109 -9.58 18.10 35.05
CA ALA A 109 -8.97 18.21 36.38
C ALA A 109 -9.28 19.53 37.11
N ALA A 110 -9.64 20.60 36.40
CA ALA A 110 -10.04 21.89 37.00
C ALA A 110 -11.52 21.96 37.38
N HIS A 111 -12.31 20.95 37.01
CA HIS A 111 -13.76 20.88 37.27
C HIS A 111 -14.18 19.56 37.93
N GLN A 112 -13.23 18.82 38.53
CA GLN A 112 -13.44 17.79 39.54
C GLN A 112 -12.95 18.32 40.89
#